data_AF-A0A7V1M1B3-F1
#
_entry.id   AF-A0A7V1M1B3-F1
#
_cell.length_a   1.000
_cell.length_b   1.000
_cell.length_c   1.000
_cell.angle_alpha   90.00
_cell.angle_beta   90.00
_cell.angle_gamma   90.00
#
_symmetry.space_group_name_H-M   'P 1'
#
loop_
_entity.id
_entity.type
_entity.pdbx_description
1 polymer ?
#
loop_
_entity_poly.entity_id
_entity_poly.type
_entity_poly.pdbx_seq_one_letter_code
_entity_poly.pdbx_strand_id
1 'polypeptide(L)'
;MRLSKLILNGFKSFADRTELTFDDDITGVVGPNGCGKSNVVDAIKWVLGERSSKSLRGKEMIDVIFAGSASRPPSGMASVSLVFENPIIDAEAELVELDLADPIDEVDEDSDEDAEARREQRRSGRRRRGLPIEADEVCVERRLYRDGTSQYRINDRRVRLRDIRELFMDTGIGADAYSIIEQGKVDAMLLASPQDRRTIFEEAAGIARYKQRRIESTRKLDRTEVNLTRAREQLESTERRLRIVKGQAARARRFRELDSELSAIRMAVAFDQYHDLRQRLDGLTSELTAL
;
A
#
# COMPACT_ATOMS: atom_id res chain seq x y z
N MET A 1 13.18 14.41 -17.58
CA MET A 1 13.80 13.92 -16.32
C MET A 1 15.24 13.55 -16.64
N ARG A 2 16.21 14.07 -15.89
CA ARG A 2 17.65 13.85 -16.12
C ARG A 2 18.33 13.56 -14.79
N LEU A 3 19.27 12.61 -14.75
CA LEU A 3 20.15 12.46 -13.58
C LEU A 3 21.14 13.62 -13.59
N SER A 4 21.08 14.50 -12.60
CA SER A 4 21.96 15.68 -12.52
C SER A 4 23.18 15.41 -11.65
N LYS A 5 23.02 14.64 -10.56
CA LYS A 5 24.11 14.37 -9.61
C LYS A 5 24.10 12.96 -9.06
N LEU A 6 25.29 12.43 -8.81
CA LEU A 6 25.53 11.23 -8.03
C LEU A 6 26.48 11.56 -6.87
N ILE A 7 26.00 11.38 -5.64
CA ILE A 7 26.77 11.61 -4.42
C ILE A 7 27.06 10.26 -3.77
N LEU A 8 28.32 9.94 -3.57
CA LEU A 8 28.82 8.68 -2.99
C LEU A 8 29.54 8.99 -1.69
N ASN A 9 29.36 8.19 -0.65
CA ASN A 9 30.14 8.30 0.59
C ASN A 9 30.27 6.93 1.24
N GLY A 10 31.50 6.50 1.52
CA GLY A 10 31.79 5.18 2.08
C GLY A 10 31.33 4.00 1.21
N PHE A 11 31.16 4.19 -0.09
CA PHE A 11 30.66 3.17 -1.02
C PHE A 11 31.80 2.55 -1.84
N LYS A 12 32.08 1.25 -1.63
CA LYS A 12 33.16 0.51 -2.31
C LYS A 12 34.46 1.33 -2.36
N SER A 13 34.97 1.67 -3.53
CA SER A 13 36.21 2.44 -3.71
C SER A 13 36.13 3.91 -3.25
N PHE A 14 34.93 4.43 -2.98
CA PHE A 14 34.70 5.83 -2.61
C PHE A 14 34.64 5.97 -1.08
N ALA A 15 35.81 6.13 -0.45
CA ALA A 15 35.92 6.29 0.99
C ALA A 15 35.32 7.63 1.48
N ASP A 16 35.67 8.72 0.81
CA ASP A 16 35.21 10.06 1.14
C ASP A 16 33.97 10.44 0.32
N ARG A 17 33.26 11.47 0.79
CA ARG A 17 32.14 12.05 0.05
C ARG A 17 32.64 12.57 -1.31
N THR A 18 32.14 11.95 -2.37
CA THR A 18 32.44 12.29 -3.77
C THR A 18 31.15 12.68 -4.47
N GLU A 19 31.14 13.82 -5.14
CA GLU A 19 30.01 14.31 -5.94
C GLU A 19 30.40 14.30 -7.42
N LEU A 20 29.59 13.64 -8.24
CA LEU A 20 29.72 13.59 -9.69
C LEU A 20 28.52 14.33 -10.29
N THR A 21 28.78 15.35 -11.10
CA THR A 21 27.75 16.10 -11.84
C THR A 21 27.63 15.58 -13.27
N PHE A 22 26.42 15.60 -13.80
CA PHE A 22 26.08 15.17 -15.16
C PHE A 22 25.40 16.32 -15.88
N ASP A 23 26.21 17.19 -16.47
CA ASP A 23 25.73 18.46 -17.05
C ASP A 23 25.37 18.32 -18.54
N ASP A 24 25.97 17.34 -19.23
CA ASP A 24 25.84 17.08 -20.66
C ASP A 24 25.03 15.81 -20.97
N ASP A 25 24.48 15.75 -22.19
CA ASP A 25 23.73 14.58 -22.69
C ASP A 25 24.59 13.30 -22.77
N ILE A 26 25.91 13.47 -22.96
CA ILE A 26 26.88 12.38 -23.01
C ILE A 26 27.97 12.64 -21.99
N THR A 27 28.02 11.82 -20.94
CA THR A 27 29.08 11.88 -19.92
C THR A 27 30.02 10.68 -20.06
N GLY A 28 31.32 10.95 -20.25
CA GLY A 28 32.36 9.93 -20.29
C GLY A 28 33.06 9.74 -18.94
N VAL A 29 33.02 8.53 -18.37
CA VAL A 29 33.77 8.21 -17.14
C VAL A 29 35.05 7.46 -17.51
N VAL A 30 36.19 8.15 -17.39
CA VAL A 30 37.52 7.62 -17.73
C VAL A 30 38.42 7.49 -16.50
N GLY A 31 39.41 6.60 -16.58
CA GLY A 31 40.37 6.38 -15.49
C GLY A 31 41.13 5.06 -15.62
N PRO A 32 42.18 4.84 -14.81
CA PRO A 32 42.97 3.60 -14.82
C PRO A 32 42.16 2.36 -14.44
N ASN A 33 42.66 1.18 -14.76
CA ASN A 33 42.03 -0.07 -14.31
C ASN A 33 42.06 -0.17 -12.78
N GLY A 34 40.95 -0.60 -12.18
CA GLY A 34 40.82 -0.71 -10.73
C GLY A 34 40.48 0.58 -9.99
N CYS A 35 40.37 1.75 -10.65
CA CYS A 35 40.07 3.01 -9.99
C CYS A 35 38.60 3.19 -9.55
N GLY A 36 37.75 2.16 -9.75
CA GLY A 36 36.35 2.20 -9.34
C GLY A 36 35.35 2.71 -10.38
N LYS A 37 35.74 2.87 -11.66
CA LYS A 37 34.83 3.32 -12.75
C LYS A 37 33.52 2.54 -12.76
N SER A 38 33.61 1.22 -12.73
CA SER A 38 32.42 0.37 -12.78
C SER A 38 31.62 0.41 -11.47
N ASN A 39 32.20 0.85 -10.35
CA ASN A 39 31.48 1.02 -9.09
C ASN A 39 30.48 2.18 -9.16
N VAL A 40 30.66 3.14 -10.09
CA VAL A 40 29.67 4.20 -10.37
C VAL A 40 28.35 3.59 -10.84
N VAL A 41 28.41 2.64 -11.79
CA VAL A 41 27.23 1.92 -12.29
C VAL A 41 26.59 1.08 -11.17
N ASP A 42 27.41 0.39 -10.37
CA ASP A 42 26.91 -0.39 -9.23
C ASP A 42 26.19 0.49 -8.20
N ALA A 43 26.67 1.72 -7.99
CA ALA A 43 26.07 2.67 -7.06
C ALA A 43 24.67 3.10 -7.52
N ILE A 44 24.51 3.39 -8.82
CA ILE A 44 23.23 3.72 -9.43
C ILE A 44 22.24 2.56 -9.26
N LYS A 45 22.65 1.34 -9.64
CA LYS A 45 21.83 0.12 -9.47
C LYS A 45 21.43 -0.12 -8.02
N TRP A 46 22.38 0.08 -7.11
CA TRP A 46 22.14 -0.11 -5.69
C TRP A 46 21.07 0.84 -5.16
N VAL A 47 21.08 2.12 -5.56
CA VAL A 47 20.03 3.07 -5.18
C VAL A 47 18.68 2.74 -5.84
N LEU A 48 18.68 2.32 -7.11
CA LEU A 48 17.47 1.94 -7.84
C LEU A 48 16.79 0.65 -7.32
N GLY A 49 17.43 -0.06 -6.38
CA GLY A 49 16.80 -1.15 -5.65
C GLY A 49 17.34 -2.54 -5.95
N GLU A 50 18.54 -2.64 -6.52
CA GLU A 50 19.25 -3.91 -6.66
C GLU A 50 19.49 -4.54 -5.28
N ARG A 51 19.09 -5.82 -5.15
CA ARG A 51 19.18 -6.59 -3.89
C ARG A 51 20.24 -7.68 -3.95
N SER A 52 20.72 -8.02 -5.14
CA SER A 52 21.72 -9.05 -5.36
C SER A 52 23.12 -8.49 -5.11
N SER A 53 23.78 -8.95 -4.04
CA SER A 53 25.19 -8.66 -3.80
C SER A 53 26.07 -9.11 -4.98
N LYS A 54 25.72 -10.24 -5.62
CA LYS A 54 26.41 -10.76 -6.81
C LYS A 54 26.32 -9.81 -8.01
N SER A 55 25.16 -9.19 -8.26
CA SER A 55 25.03 -8.20 -9.34
C SER A 55 25.89 -6.97 -9.06
N LEU A 56 26.01 -6.59 -7.79
CA LEU A 56 26.91 -5.53 -7.34
C LEU A 56 28.36 -6.00 -7.19
N ARG A 57 28.74 -7.18 -7.69
CA ARG A 57 30.10 -7.74 -7.61
C ARG A 57 30.67 -7.84 -6.19
N GLY A 58 29.80 -8.10 -5.21
CA GLY A 58 30.13 -8.41 -3.82
C GLY A 58 29.71 -9.85 -3.45
N LYS A 59 30.20 -10.35 -2.31
CA LYS A 59 29.75 -11.63 -1.73
C LYS A 59 28.51 -11.37 -0.88
N GLU A 60 28.60 -10.40 0.01
CA GLU A 60 27.51 -9.97 0.90
C GLU A 60 27.07 -8.54 0.61
N MET A 61 25.88 -8.17 1.05
CA MET A 61 25.40 -6.79 0.88
C MET A 61 26.23 -5.78 1.67
N ILE A 62 26.90 -6.21 2.74
CA ILE A 62 27.79 -5.36 3.55
C ILE A 62 29.06 -4.97 2.77
N ASP A 63 29.46 -5.75 1.76
CA ASP A 63 30.65 -5.48 0.93
C ASP A 63 30.53 -4.21 0.08
N VAL A 64 29.34 -3.60 0.01
CA VAL A 64 29.16 -2.27 -0.60
C VAL A 64 29.75 -1.16 0.27
N ILE A 65 29.98 -1.40 1.56
CA ILE A 65 30.63 -0.47 2.48
C ILE A 65 32.14 -0.53 2.25
N PHE A 66 32.77 0.63 2.15
CA PHE A 66 34.22 0.73 2.02
C PHE A 66 34.93 -0.06 3.15
N ALA A 67 35.68 -1.08 2.74
CA ALA A 67 36.35 -2.00 3.64
C ALA A 67 37.64 -1.45 4.25
N GLY A 68 38.06 -0.24 3.86
CA GLY A 68 39.35 0.34 4.25
C GLY A 68 40.43 0.11 3.18
N SER A 69 41.53 0.82 3.34
CA SER A 69 42.74 0.70 2.52
C SER A 69 43.98 0.93 3.38
N ALA A 70 45.18 0.73 2.84
CA ALA A 70 46.43 0.95 3.57
C ALA A 70 46.55 2.34 4.21
N SER A 71 45.91 3.36 3.61
CA SER A 71 45.95 4.74 4.08
C SER A 71 44.67 5.22 4.78
N ARG A 72 43.59 4.42 4.77
CA ARG A 72 42.26 4.88 5.21
C ARG A 72 41.51 3.80 5.99
N PRO A 73 40.91 4.13 7.14
CA PRO A 73 40.11 3.17 7.90
C PRO A 73 38.83 2.77 7.16
N PRO A 74 38.25 1.61 7.49
CA PRO A 74 36.94 1.20 7.00
C PRO A 74 35.84 2.19 7.37
N SER A 75 34.89 2.42 6.47
CA SER A 75 33.71 3.27 6.75
C SER A 75 32.68 2.52 7.58
N GLY A 76 31.98 3.20 8.48
CA GLY A 76 30.88 2.62 9.28
C GLY A 76 29.56 2.46 8.52
N MET A 77 29.43 3.13 7.38
CA MET A 77 28.22 3.20 6.55
C MET A 77 28.62 3.48 5.10
N ALA A 78 27.79 3.02 4.17
CA ALA A 78 27.74 3.51 2.80
C ALA A 78 26.45 4.30 2.56
N SER A 79 26.56 5.45 1.91
CA SER A 79 25.41 6.19 1.39
C SER A 79 25.64 6.57 -0.06
N VAL A 80 24.60 6.43 -0.87
CA VAL A 80 24.59 6.87 -2.27
C VAL A 80 23.31 7.63 -2.50
N SER A 81 23.41 8.81 -3.10
CA SER A 81 22.28 9.66 -3.49
C SER A 81 22.31 9.94 -4.98
N LEU A 82 21.17 9.77 -5.63
CA LEU A 82 20.92 10.16 -7.02
C LEU A 82 20.00 11.38 -7.00
N VAL A 83 20.43 12.47 -7.63
CA VAL A 83 19.61 13.67 -7.79
C VAL A 83 19.13 13.73 -9.23
N PHE A 84 17.81 13.82 -9.41
CA PHE A 84 17.17 13.94 -10.70
C PHE A 84 16.52 15.30 -10.85
N GLU A 85 16.74 15.94 -11.99
CA GLU A 85 15.94 17.06 -12.46
C GLU A 85 14.58 16.55 -12.94
N ASN A 86 13.52 17.16 -12.40
CA ASN A 86 12.13 16.80 -12.63
C ASN A 86 11.32 18.00 -13.15
N PRO A 87 11.63 18.51 -14.36
CA PRO A 87 10.91 19.64 -14.93
C PRO A 87 9.43 19.30 -15.16
N ILE A 88 8.60 20.34 -15.14
CA ILE A 88 7.19 20.25 -15.54
C ILE A 88 7.17 19.92 -17.03
N ILE A 89 6.53 18.81 -17.40
CA ILE A 89 6.24 18.48 -18.78
C ILE A 89 4.89 19.14 -19.07
N ASP A 90 4.91 20.31 -19.70
CA ASP A 90 3.68 20.92 -20.19
C ASP A 90 3.10 20.01 -21.28
N ALA A 91 1.91 19.48 -21.02
CA ALA A 91 1.22 18.54 -21.89
C ALA A 91 0.62 19.27 -23.09
N GLU A 92 1.46 19.68 -24.05
CA GLU A 92 1.01 20.04 -25.41
C GLU A 92 1.32 18.96 -26.45
N ALA A 93 1.91 17.83 -26.08
CA ALA A 93 2.16 16.72 -27.00
C ALA A 93 1.49 15.42 -26.52
N GLU A 94 0.62 14.88 -27.38
CA GLU A 94 -0.04 13.55 -27.33
C GLU A 94 -1.18 13.36 -26.31
N LEU A 95 -2.28 14.07 -26.53
CA LEU A 95 -3.63 13.55 -26.24
C LEU A 95 -4.13 12.74 -27.44
N VAL A 96 -3.70 11.47 -27.51
CA VAL A 96 -4.48 10.40 -28.16
C VAL A 96 -4.52 9.23 -27.17
N GLU A 97 -5.01 9.48 -25.96
CA GLU A 97 -5.62 8.40 -25.18
C GLU A 97 -7.05 8.28 -25.70
N LEU A 98 -7.35 7.16 -26.36
CA LEU A 98 -8.72 6.74 -26.59
C LEU A 98 -9.44 6.72 -25.24
N ASP A 99 -10.41 7.62 -25.08
CA ASP A 99 -11.41 7.62 -24.03
C ASP A 99 -12.11 6.25 -24.00
N LEU A 100 -11.53 5.31 -23.27
CA LEU A 100 -12.23 4.12 -22.81
C LEU A 100 -13.00 4.54 -21.57
N ALA A 101 -14.14 5.19 -21.85
CA ALA A 101 -15.30 5.36 -21.00
C ALA A 101 -15.00 5.62 -19.52
N ASP A 102 -14.98 6.91 -19.14
CA ASP A 102 -15.51 7.26 -17.83
C ASP A 102 -16.90 6.61 -17.66
N PRO A 103 -17.25 6.10 -16.47
CA PRO A 103 -18.60 5.62 -16.22
C PRO A 103 -19.58 6.73 -16.59
N ILE A 104 -20.64 6.39 -17.30
CA ILE A 104 -21.77 7.28 -17.58
C ILE A 104 -22.48 7.49 -16.24
N ASP A 105 -21.91 8.30 -15.36
CA ASP A 105 -22.57 8.80 -14.16
C ASP A 105 -23.36 10.03 -14.57
N GLU A 106 -24.68 9.81 -14.58
CA GLU A 106 -25.80 10.72 -14.32
C GLU A 106 -25.79 12.09 -15.01
N VAL A 107 -26.84 12.28 -15.82
CA VAL A 107 -27.20 13.54 -16.46
C VAL A 107 -27.65 14.52 -15.38
N ASP A 108 -26.71 15.24 -14.77
CA ASP A 108 -27.02 16.39 -13.93
C ASP A 108 -27.13 17.65 -14.80
N GLU A 109 -28.36 18.15 -14.95
CA GLU A 109 -28.69 19.45 -15.53
C GLU A 109 -28.26 20.57 -14.57
N ASP A 110 -27.01 21.04 -14.67
CA ASP A 110 -26.56 22.27 -13.98
C ASP A 110 -25.93 23.26 -14.96
N SER A 111 -26.19 24.56 -14.71
CA SER A 111 -25.92 25.73 -15.55
C SER A 111 -24.45 25.95 -15.95
N ASP A 112 -24.26 26.51 -17.15
CA ASP A 112 -22.99 26.69 -17.86
C ASP A 112 -21.85 27.39 -17.06
N GLU A 113 -22.17 28.24 -16.07
CA GLU A 113 -21.17 28.97 -15.28
C GLU A 113 -20.40 28.07 -14.27
N ASP A 114 -21.04 27.03 -13.71
CA ASP A 114 -20.38 26.07 -12.81
C ASP A 114 -19.53 25.05 -13.56
N ALA A 115 -19.83 24.83 -14.84
CA ALA A 115 -19.06 23.94 -15.71
C ALA A 115 -17.69 24.56 -16.06
N GLU A 116 -17.61 25.88 -16.22
CA GLU A 116 -16.38 26.57 -16.60
C GLU A 116 -15.38 26.66 -15.42
N ALA A 117 -15.87 26.93 -14.21
CA ALA A 117 -15.06 26.88 -12.98
C ALA A 117 -14.55 25.44 -12.67
N ARG A 118 -15.36 24.40 -12.90
CA ARG A 118 -14.94 23.00 -12.80
C ARG A 118 -13.95 22.61 -13.91
N ARG A 119 -14.09 23.16 -15.12
CA ARG A 119 -13.13 22.98 -16.23
C ARG A 119 -11.80 23.69 -15.96
N GLU A 120 -11.80 24.86 -15.33
CA GLU A 120 -10.57 25.55 -14.89
C GLU A 120 -9.88 24.81 -13.74
N GLN A 121 -10.62 24.30 -12.75
CA GLN A 121 -10.04 23.44 -11.70
C GLN A 121 -9.51 22.12 -12.27
N ARG A 122 -10.17 21.52 -13.27
CA ARG A 122 -9.66 20.34 -14.00
C ARG A 122 -8.44 20.67 -14.86
N ARG A 123 -8.37 21.85 -15.49
CA ARG A 123 -7.21 22.35 -16.27
C ARG A 123 -6.00 22.65 -15.38
N SER A 124 -6.21 23.14 -14.15
CA SER A 124 -5.14 23.35 -13.17
C SER A 124 -4.56 22.02 -12.62
N GLY A 125 -5.21 20.88 -12.86
CA GLY A 125 -4.99 19.64 -12.11
C GLY A 125 -3.90 18.69 -12.62
N ARG A 126 -3.27 18.90 -13.78
CA ARG A 126 -2.25 17.95 -14.26
C ARG A 126 -1.10 18.63 -15.00
N ARG A 127 -0.29 19.40 -14.26
CA ARG A 127 1.12 19.56 -14.62
C ARG A 127 1.81 18.20 -14.46
N ARG A 128 1.93 17.45 -15.55
CA ARG A 128 2.54 16.13 -15.53
C ARG A 128 4.05 16.32 -15.41
N ARG A 129 4.64 15.94 -14.28
CA ARG A 129 6.09 15.87 -14.13
C ARG A 129 6.59 14.49 -14.56
N GLY A 130 7.87 14.38 -14.92
CA GLY A 130 8.48 13.10 -15.27
C GLY A 130 8.45 12.09 -14.12
N LEU A 131 8.53 12.58 -12.89
CA LEU A 131 8.32 11.82 -11.66
C LEU A 131 7.08 12.32 -10.90
N PRO A 132 6.29 11.43 -10.27
CA PRO A 132 5.10 11.77 -9.48
C PRO A 132 5.44 12.42 -8.12
N ILE A 133 6.30 13.43 -8.13
CA ILE A 133 6.69 14.22 -6.95
C ILE A 133 6.62 15.70 -7.34
N GLU A 134 5.98 16.50 -6.50
CA GLU A 134 5.87 17.96 -6.65
C GLU A 134 7.16 18.66 -6.20
N ALA A 135 8.27 18.34 -6.87
CA ALA A 135 9.54 19.00 -6.68
C ALA A 135 10.27 19.09 -8.02
N ASP A 136 10.97 20.20 -8.23
CA ASP A 136 11.81 20.41 -9.42
C ASP A 136 13.06 19.52 -9.39
N GLU A 137 13.52 19.14 -8.19
CA GLU A 137 14.58 18.18 -7.97
C GLU A 137 14.10 17.04 -7.06
N VAL A 138 14.45 15.81 -7.45
CA VAL A 138 14.15 14.59 -6.69
C VAL A 138 15.46 13.93 -6.31
N CYS A 139 15.76 13.89 -5.01
CA CYS A 139 16.90 13.19 -4.44
C CYS A 139 16.45 11.83 -3.90
N VAL A 140 16.98 10.75 -4.48
CA VAL A 140 16.79 9.38 -4.00
C VAL A 140 18.08 8.90 -3.36
N GLU A 141 18.02 8.55 -2.08
CA GLU A 141 19.18 8.11 -1.30
C GLU A 141 18.98 6.71 -0.72
N ARG A 142 20.02 5.89 -0.79
CA ARG A 142 20.11 4.62 -0.06
C ARG A 142 21.28 4.66 0.91
N ARG A 143 21.04 4.27 2.16
CA ARG A 143 22.06 4.09 3.22
C ARG A 143 22.11 2.64 3.67
N LEU A 144 23.30 2.14 3.97
CA LEU A 144 23.53 0.85 4.61
C LEU A 144 24.59 0.97 5.69
N TYR A 145 24.24 0.53 6.89
CA TYR A 145 25.09 0.53 8.06
C TYR A 145 25.69 -0.87 8.30
N ARG A 146 26.79 -0.95 9.05
CA ARG A 146 27.47 -2.23 9.37
C ARG A 146 26.64 -3.21 10.20
N ASP A 147 25.62 -2.73 10.89
CA ASP A 147 24.63 -3.55 11.59
C ASP A 147 23.67 -4.28 10.63
N GLY A 148 23.77 -4.02 9.32
CA GLY A 148 22.90 -4.57 8.28
C GLY A 148 21.63 -3.73 8.03
N THR A 149 21.42 -2.64 8.78
CA THR A 149 20.27 -1.76 8.60
C THR A 149 20.40 -1.01 7.27
N SER A 150 19.41 -1.19 6.37
CA SER A 150 19.33 -0.44 5.12
C SER A 150 18.12 0.50 5.13
N GLN A 151 18.32 1.74 4.68
CA GLN A 151 17.28 2.78 4.66
C GLN A 151 17.23 3.43 3.28
N TYR A 152 16.02 3.60 2.75
CA TYR A 152 15.77 4.41 1.57
C TYR A 152 15.17 5.74 1.96
N ARG A 153 15.54 6.79 1.24
CA ARG A 153 15.05 8.15 1.44
C ARG A 153 14.72 8.78 0.09
N ILE A 154 13.63 9.54 0.03
CA ILE A 154 13.30 10.45 -1.07
C ILE A 154 13.18 11.84 -0.46
N ASN A 155 13.94 12.82 -0.96
CA ASN A 155 13.94 14.21 -0.45
C ASN A 155 13.98 14.24 1.09
N ASP A 156 14.94 13.49 1.66
CA ASP A 156 15.14 13.31 3.10
C ASP A 156 14.04 12.60 3.91
N ARG A 157 12.96 12.16 3.27
CA ARG A 157 11.89 11.38 3.91
C ARG A 157 12.17 9.90 3.76
N ARG A 158 12.03 9.14 4.86
CA ARG A 158 12.18 7.67 4.83
C ARG A 158 11.07 7.03 4.02
N VAL A 159 11.43 6.16 3.08
CA VAL A 159 10.51 5.43 2.22
C VAL A 159 10.88 3.96 2.12
N ARG A 160 10.00 3.14 1.55
CA ARG A 160 10.24 1.71 1.31
C ARG A 160 10.80 1.50 -0.09
N LEU A 161 11.46 0.36 -0.29
CA LEU A 161 11.91 -0.08 -1.62
C LEU A 161 10.75 -0.17 -2.63
N ARG A 162 9.55 -0.53 -2.17
CA ARG A 162 8.34 -0.55 -3.02
C ARG A 162 8.10 0.83 -3.64
N ASP A 163 8.21 1.87 -2.83
CA ASP A 163 7.95 3.26 -3.23
C ASP A 163 9.01 3.73 -4.25
N ILE A 164 10.28 3.34 -4.08
CA ILE A 164 11.34 3.62 -5.08
C ILE A 164 11.03 2.94 -6.42
N ARG A 165 10.62 1.65 -6.39
CA ARG A 165 10.29 0.91 -7.62
C ARG A 165 9.07 1.48 -8.33
N GLU A 166 8.08 1.93 -7.56
CA GLU A 166 6.88 2.57 -8.09
C GLU A 166 7.20 3.94 -8.70
N LEU A 167 8.08 4.71 -8.06
CA LEU A 167 8.53 6.02 -8.54
C LEU A 167 9.11 5.96 -9.95
N PHE A 168 9.89 4.92 -10.27
CA PHE A 168 10.55 4.77 -11.56
C PHE A 168 9.91 3.75 -12.52
N MET A 169 8.71 3.24 -12.19
CA MET A 169 8.04 2.22 -13.02
C MET A 169 7.64 2.75 -14.41
N ASP A 170 7.33 4.05 -14.51
CA ASP A 170 6.90 4.71 -15.76
C ASP A 170 8.05 5.34 -16.55
N THR A 171 9.24 5.46 -15.96
CA THR A 171 10.37 6.20 -16.57
C THR A 171 11.32 5.30 -17.35
N GLY A 172 11.18 3.98 -17.24
CA GLY A 172 12.14 3.02 -17.79
C GLY A 172 13.49 3.01 -17.06
N ILE A 173 13.58 3.58 -15.85
CA ILE A 173 14.80 3.62 -15.01
C ILE A 173 14.59 2.82 -13.72
N GLY A 174 14.50 1.49 -13.82
CA GLY A 174 14.43 0.56 -12.68
C GLY A 174 15.73 -0.21 -12.45
N ALA A 175 15.83 -0.93 -11.33
CA ALA A 175 16.99 -1.80 -11.04
C ALA A 175 17.27 -2.83 -12.15
N ASP A 176 16.20 -3.37 -12.74
CA ASP A 176 16.25 -4.33 -13.85
C ASP A 176 16.21 -3.66 -15.23
N ALA A 177 16.09 -2.33 -15.28
CA ALA A 177 15.78 -1.66 -16.52
C ALA A 177 16.81 -1.87 -17.63
N TYR A 178 16.29 -1.90 -18.86
CA TYR A 178 17.07 -1.92 -20.10
C TYR A 178 18.08 -0.76 -20.20
N SER A 179 17.86 0.33 -19.48
CA SER A 179 18.69 1.54 -19.51
C SER A 179 20.09 1.36 -18.92
N ILE A 180 20.32 0.29 -18.14
CA ILE A 180 21.65 -0.03 -17.60
C ILE A 180 22.20 -1.29 -18.29
N ILE A 181 23.19 -1.07 -19.17
CA ILE A 181 23.91 -2.14 -19.88
C ILE A 181 25.26 -2.37 -19.18
N GLU A 182 25.42 -3.56 -18.62
CA GLU A 182 26.68 -3.99 -18.02
C GLU A 182 27.56 -4.74 -19.00
N GLN A 183 28.85 -4.84 -18.66
CA GLN A 183 29.76 -5.74 -19.34
C GLN A 183 29.21 -7.18 -19.28
N GLY A 184 29.04 -7.81 -20.44
CA GLY A 184 28.48 -9.17 -20.58
C GLY A 184 26.95 -9.25 -20.56
N LYS A 185 26.23 -8.16 -20.25
CA LYS A 185 24.75 -8.15 -20.28
C LYS A 185 24.20 -8.27 -21.70
N VAL A 186 24.94 -7.76 -22.68
CA VAL A 186 24.62 -7.90 -24.13
C VAL A 186 24.69 -9.37 -24.55
N ASP A 187 25.76 -10.07 -24.17
CA ASP A 187 25.93 -11.51 -24.48
C ASP A 187 24.85 -12.34 -23.79
N ALA A 188 24.53 -12.03 -22.53
CA ALA A 188 23.46 -12.68 -21.79
C ALA A 188 22.09 -12.46 -22.45
N MET A 189 21.82 -11.27 -23.00
CA MET A 189 20.58 -10.96 -23.72
C MET A 189 20.45 -11.75 -25.02
N LEU A 190 21.56 -11.97 -25.73
CA LEU A 190 21.59 -12.78 -26.96
C LEU A 190 21.34 -14.27 -26.67
N LEU A 191 21.87 -14.77 -25.54
CA LEU A 191 21.71 -16.15 -25.08
C LEU A 191 20.42 -16.39 -24.26
N ALA A 192 19.70 -15.33 -23.89
CA ALA A 192 18.51 -15.41 -23.06
C ALA A 192 17.42 -16.27 -23.71
N SER A 193 16.69 -16.99 -22.86
CA SER A 193 15.52 -17.76 -23.28
C SER A 193 14.45 -16.84 -23.87
N PRO A 194 13.54 -17.37 -24.72
CA PRO A 194 12.44 -16.57 -25.26
C PRO A 194 11.58 -15.90 -24.17
N GLN A 195 11.44 -16.53 -23.00
CA GLN A 195 10.67 -15.99 -21.88
C GLN A 195 11.40 -14.82 -21.20
N ASP A 196 12.70 -14.96 -20.95
CA ASP A 196 13.50 -13.88 -20.33
C ASP A 196 13.61 -12.67 -21.25
N ARG A 197 13.82 -12.93 -22.55
CA ARG A 197 13.88 -11.89 -23.57
C ARG A 197 12.55 -11.14 -23.71
N ARG A 198 11.43 -11.85 -23.59
CA ARG A 198 10.10 -11.24 -23.61
C ARG A 198 9.95 -10.21 -22.50
N THR A 199 10.42 -10.48 -21.28
CA THR A 199 10.34 -9.52 -20.17
C THR A 199 11.02 -8.19 -20.52
N ILE A 200 12.19 -8.25 -21.17
CA ILE A 200 12.92 -7.04 -21.60
C ILE A 200 12.09 -6.23 -22.62
N PHE A 201 11.45 -6.91 -23.57
CA PHE A 201 10.56 -6.26 -24.54
C PHE A 201 9.28 -5.71 -23.89
N GLU A 202 8.69 -6.41 -22.92
CA GLU A 202 7.52 -5.94 -22.18
C GLU A 202 7.82 -4.68 -21.36
N GLU A 203 9.04 -4.57 -20.80
CA GLU A 203 9.52 -3.37 -20.12
C GLU A 203 9.76 -2.22 -21.11
N ALA A 204 10.42 -2.48 -22.24
CA ALA A 204 10.65 -1.48 -23.28
C ALA A 204 9.35 -0.95 -23.89
N ALA A 205 8.33 -1.80 -24.03
CA ALA A 205 7.00 -1.43 -24.51
C ALA A 205 6.13 -0.74 -23.46
N GLY A 206 6.60 -0.56 -22.21
CA GLY A 206 5.85 0.09 -21.14
C GLY A 206 4.63 -0.69 -20.61
N ILE A 207 4.43 -1.93 -21.06
CA ILE A 207 3.27 -2.76 -20.65
C ILE A 207 3.47 -3.44 -19.30
N ALA A 208 4.69 -3.45 -18.76
CA ALA A 208 5.03 -4.05 -17.47
C ALA A 208 4.14 -3.52 -16.32
N ARG A 209 3.86 -2.22 -16.30
CA ARG A 209 2.99 -1.60 -15.29
C ARG A 209 1.57 -2.14 -15.33
N TYR A 210 0.96 -2.18 -16.51
CA TYR A 210 -0.41 -2.69 -16.67
C TYR A 210 -0.51 -4.16 -16.26
N LYS A 211 0.48 -4.97 -16.64
CA LYS A 211 0.57 -6.38 -16.24
C LYS A 211 0.69 -6.52 -14.72
N GLN A 212 1.53 -5.72 -14.07
CA GLN A 212 1.72 -5.75 -12.62
C GLN A 212 0.46 -5.30 -11.87
N ARG A 213 -0.15 -4.19 -12.28
CA ARG A 213 -1.43 -3.72 -11.72
C ARG A 213 -2.54 -4.75 -11.88
N ARG A 214 -2.60 -5.43 -13.02
CA ARG A 214 -3.57 -6.51 -13.26
C ARG A 214 -3.37 -7.63 -12.25
N ILE A 215 -2.15 -8.11 -12.06
CA ILE A 215 -1.83 -9.17 -11.08
C ILE A 215 -2.19 -8.73 -9.65
N GLU A 216 -1.84 -7.52 -9.25
CA GLU A 216 -2.18 -7.00 -7.91
C GLU A 216 -3.69 -6.87 -7.72
N SER A 217 -4.40 -6.37 -8.73
CA SER A 217 -5.86 -6.23 -8.70
C SER A 217 -6.55 -7.58 -8.62
N THR A 218 -6.12 -8.56 -9.40
CA THR A 218 -6.62 -9.95 -9.32
C THR A 218 -6.42 -10.53 -7.92
N ARG A 219 -5.22 -10.42 -7.35
CA ARG A 219 -4.97 -10.89 -5.97
C ARG A 219 -5.85 -10.20 -4.93
N LYS A 220 -6.14 -8.90 -5.12
CA LYS A 220 -7.03 -8.15 -4.24
C LYS A 220 -8.48 -8.62 -4.38
N LEU A 221 -8.93 -8.96 -5.59
CA LEU A 221 -10.24 -9.55 -5.84
C LEU A 221 -10.35 -10.92 -5.15
N ASP A 222 -9.38 -11.81 -5.36
CA ASP A 222 -9.36 -13.14 -4.73
C ASP A 222 -9.45 -13.04 -3.19
N ARG A 223 -8.68 -12.11 -2.60
CA ARG A 223 -8.73 -11.86 -1.16
C ARG A 223 -10.09 -11.34 -0.70
N THR A 224 -10.70 -10.44 -1.47
CA THR A 224 -12.03 -9.88 -1.16
C THR A 224 -13.10 -10.96 -1.24
N GLU A 225 -13.01 -11.87 -2.21
CA GLU A 225 -13.93 -12.99 -2.35
C GLU A 225 -13.86 -13.93 -1.15
N VAL A 226 -12.66 -14.29 -0.68
CA VAL A 226 -12.49 -15.08 0.54
C VAL A 226 -13.08 -14.36 1.77
N ASN A 227 -12.88 -13.04 1.89
CA ASN A 227 -13.46 -12.26 2.99
C ASN A 227 -14.99 -12.22 2.93
N LEU A 228 -15.57 -12.10 1.73
CA LEU A 228 -17.02 -12.08 1.52
C LEU A 228 -17.65 -13.40 1.97
N THR A 229 -17.02 -14.53 1.63
CA THR A 229 -17.48 -15.86 2.09
C THR A 229 -17.52 -15.95 3.61
N ARG A 230 -16.45 -15.53 4.29
CA ARG A 230 -16.40 -15.52 5.77
C ARG A 230 -17.45 -14.60 6.39
N ALA A 231 -17.66 -13.42 5.81
CA ALA A 231 -18.66 -12.47 6.29
C ALA A 231 -20.08 -13.05 6.17
N ARG A 232 -20.37 -13.76 5.06
CA ARG A 232 -21.66 -14.44 4.85
C ARG A 232 -21.89 -15.56 5.87
N GLU A 233 -20.87 -16.39 6.16
CA GLU A 233 -20.96 -17.42 7.20
C GLU A 233 -21.22 -16.82 8.58
N GLN A 234 -20.56 -15.71 8.93
CA GLN A 234 -20.77 -15.00 10.18
C GLN A 234 -22.17 -14.38 10.27
N LEU A 235 -22.68 -13.85 9.16
CA LEU A 235 -24.04 -13.31 9.08
C LEU A 235 -25.07 -14.42 9.35
N GLU A 236 -24.96 -15.56 8.66
CA GLU A 236 -25.89 -16.68 8.82
C GLU A 236 -25.88 -17.21 10.27
N SER A 237 -24.69 -17.33 10.87
CA SER A 237 -24.54 -17.73 12.28
C SER A 237 -25.22 -16.73 13.23
N THR A 238 -25.06 -15.43 12.96
CA THR A 238 -25.66 -14.36 13.76
C THR A 238 -27.18 -14.35 13.63
N GLU A 239 -27.72 -14.54 12.42
CA GLU A 239 -29.16 -14.65 12.18
C GLU A 239 -29.76 -15.86 12.88
N ARG A 240 -29.08 -17.00 12.88
CA ARG A 240 -29.50 -18.19 13.62
C ARG A 240 -29.60 -17.91 15.12
N ARG A 241 -28.59 -17.25 15.70
CA ARG A 241 -28.61 -16.84 17.12
C ARG A 241 -29.75 -15.87 17.41
N LEU A 242 -29.95 -14.88 16.53
CA LEU A 242 -31.03 -13.90 16.68
C LEU A 242 -32.40 -14.56 16.68
N ARG A 243 -32.63 -15.56 15.82
CA ARG A 243 -33.89 -16.31 15.75
C ARG A 243 -34.19 -17.05 17.05
N ILE A 244 -33.18 -17.69 17.64
CA ILE A 244 -33.30 -18.41 18.92
C ILE A 244 -33.64 -17.42 20.04
N VAL A 245 -32.89 -16.32 20.14
CA VAL A 245 -33.09 -15.30 21.19
C VAL A 245 -34.46 -14.63 21.07
N LYS A 246 -34.93 -14.32 19.85
CA LYS A 246 -36.29 -13.81 19.60
C LYS A 246 -37.35 -14.79 20.08
N GLY A 247 -37.17 -16.09 19.81
CA GLY A 247 -38.09 -17.13 20.28
C GLY A 247 -38.14 -17.25 21.81
N GLN A 248 -36.99 -17.18 22.47
CA GLN A 248 -36.91 -17.17 23.94
C GLN A 248 -37.58 -15.93 24.54
N ALA A 249 -37.35 -14.75 23.96
CA ALA A 249 -37.97 -13.51 24.41
C ALA A 249 -39.51 -13.55 24.26
N ALA A 250 -40.02 -14.11 23.16
CA ALA A 250 -41.46 -14.28 22.95
C ALA A 250 -42.09 -15.22 24.00
N ARG A 251 -41.44 -16.36 24.29
CA ARG A 251 -41.89 -17.29 25.34
C ARG A 251 -41.87 -16.64 26.72
N ALA A 252 -40.81 -15.90 27.05
CA ALA A 252 -40.69 -15.19 28.32
C ALA A 252 -41.76 -14.11 28.50
N ARG A 253 -42.12 -13.37 27.44
CA ARG A 253 -43.23 -12.41 27.48
C ARG A 253 -44.56 -13.11 27.75
N ARG A 254 -44.86 -14.18 27.02
CA ARG A 254 -46.10 -14.95 27.19
C ARG A 254 -46.21 -15.59 28.57
N PHE A 255 -45.10 -16.05 29.14
CA PHE A 255 -45.05 -16.54 30.51
C PHE A 255 -45.43 -15.44 31.51
N ARG A 256 -44.88 -14.22 31.37
CA ARG A 256 -45.22 -13.10 32.27
C ARG A 256 -46.69 -12.71 32.17
N GLU A 257 -47.28 -12.74 30.97
CA GLU A 257 -48.70 -12.48 30.77
C GLU A 257 -49.57 -13.52 31.51
N LEU A 258 -49.30 -14.82 31.28
CA LEU A 258 -50.04 -15.91 31.92
C LEU A 258 -49.84 -15.95 33.44
N ASP A 259 -48.65 -15.63 33.94
CA ASP A 259 -48.33 -15.57 35.36
C ASP A 259 -49.09 -14.43 36.08
N SER A 260 -49.22 -13.28 35.39
CA SER A 260 -50.04 -12.17 35.86
C SER A 260 -51.53 -12.55 35.91
N GLU A 261 -52.03 -13.23 34.88
CA GLU A 261 -53.43 -13.68 34.83
C GLU A 261 -53.73 -14.74 35.90
N LEU A 262 -52.84 -15.72 36.07
CA LEU A 262 -52.92 -16.72 37.13
C LEU A 262 -52.91 -16.08 38.52
N SER A 263 -52.04 -15.09 38.74
CA SER A 263 -51.97 -14.37 40.01
C SER A 263 -53.26 -13.59 40.29
N ALA A 264 -53.85 -12.96 39.28
CA ALA A 264 -55.15 -12.28 39.41
C ALA A 264 -56.28 -13.25 39.77
N ILE A 265 -56.38 -14.38 39.08
CA ILE A 265 -57.39 -15.41 39.37
C ILE A 265 -57.19 -16.00 40.77
N ARG A 266 -55.96 -16.30 41.16
CA ARG A 266 -55.63 -16.79 42.51
C ARG A 266 -56.04 -15.81 43.60
N MET A 267 -55.78 -14.52 43.40
CA MET A 267 -56.23 -13.48 44.34
C MET A 267 -57.75 -13.43 44.45
N ALA A 268 -58.47 -13.52 43.32
CA ALA A 268 -59.93 -13.54 43.32
C ALA A 268 -60.49 -14.75 44.10
N VAL A 269 -59.97 -15.96 43.85
CA VAL A 269 -60.38 -17.17 44.58
C VAL A 269 -60.04 -17.07 46.07
N ALA A 270 -58.86 -16.55 46.42
CA ALA A 270 -58.48 -16.36 47.81
C ALA A 270 -59.40 -15.38 48.54
N PHE A 271 -59.87 -14.33 47.85
CA PHE A 271 -60.80 -13.36 48.41
C PHE A 271 -62.19 -13.96 48.64
N ASP A 272 -62.68 -14.77 47.70
CA ASP A 272 -63.95 -15.50 47.83
C ASP A 272 -63.90 -16.49 49.01
N GLN A 273 -62.83 -17.28 49.10
CA GLN A 273 -62.60 -18.21 50.22
C GLN A 273 -62.52 -17.47 51.57
N TYR A 274 -61.84 -16.32 51.60
CA TYR A 274 -61.79 -15.48 52.80
C TYR A 274 -63.19 -14.98 53.20
N HIS A 275 -64.00 -14.55 52.24
CA HIS A 275 -65.37 -14.08 52.50
C HIS A 275 -66.27 -15.21 53.03
N ASP A 276 -66.23 -16.41 52.44
CA ASP A 276 -66.99 -17.57 52.92
C ASP A 276 -66.57 -17.96 54.34
N LEU A 277 -65.25 -18.03 54.61
CA LEU A 277 -64.73 -18.30 55.96
C LEU A 277 -65.16 -17.24 56.97
N ARG A 278 -65.19 -15.97 56.59
CA ARG A 278 -65.61 -14.86 57.46
C ARG A 278 -67.11 -14.90 57.75
N GLN A 279 -67.95 -15.16 56.74
CA GLN A 279 -69.39 -15.37 56.95
C GLN A 279 -69.68 -16.54 57.90
N ARG A 280 -68.96 -17.66 57.75
CA ARG A 280 -69.10 -18.80 58.67
C ARG A 280 -68.70 -18.44 60.10
N LEU A 281 -67.63 -17.67 60.27
CA LEU A 281 -67.19 -17.17 61.57
C LEU A 281 -68.24 -16.25 62.22
N ASP A 282 -68.76 -15.28 61.47
CA ASP A 282 -69.77 -14.33 61.94
C ASP A 282 -71.10 -15.04 62.28
N GLY A 283 -71.47 -16.07 61.50
CA GLY A 283 -72.62 -16.93 61.80
C GLY A 283 -72.45 -17.71 63.10
N LEU A 284 -71.30 -18.38 63.28
CA LEU A 284 -70.99 -19.13 64.50
C LEU A 284 -70.88 -18.25 65.75
N THR A 285 -70.35 -17.03 65.61
CA THR A 285 -70.30 -16.07 66.73
C THR A 285 -71.69 -15.56 67.10
N SER A 286 -72.58 -15.35 66.11
CA SER A 286 -73.98 -14.97 66.36
C SER A 286 -74.75 -16.07 67.10
N GLU A 287 -74.55 -17.34 66.74
CA GLU A 287 -75.13 -18.49 67.44
C GLU A 287 -74.63 -18.62 68.89
N LEU A 288 -73.33 -18.33 69.13
CA LEU A 288 -72.74 -18.34 70.47
C LEU A 288 -73.23 -17.20 71.37
N THR A 289 -73.57 -16.04 70.81
CA THR A 289 -74.15 -14.91 71.57
C THR A 289 -75.66 -15.03 71.81
N ALA A 290 -76.34 -15.92 71.08
CA ALA A 290 -77.77 -16.20 71.26
C ALA A 290 -78.06 -17.30 72.31
N LEU A 291 -77.02 -17.97 72.80
CA LEU A 291 -77.02 -18.92 73.91
C LEU A 291 -76.67 -18.21 75.24
#